data_AF-A0A518IKY6-F1
#
_entry.id   AF-A0A518IKY6-F1
#
_cell.length_a   1.000
_cell.length_b   1.000
_cell.length_c   1.000
_cell.angle_alpha   90.00
_cell.angle_beta   90.00
_cell.angle_gamma   90.00
#
_symmetry.space_group_name_H-M   'P 1'
#
loop_
_entity.id
_entity.type
_entity.pdbx_description
1 polymer ?
#
loop_
_entity_poly.entity_id
_entity_poly.type
_entity_poly.pdbx_seq_one_letter_code
_entity_poly.pdbx_strand_id
1 'polypeptide(L)'
;MKHIVLLAAILFCGTTAFSAEPAPEEDYQILEGKWTRNDKDSNGAPLRIEQELTEQVSKFRVYDASGQVIHAHEAKFRLQRMSDAKLFTYYDLKVLAGPNKGKIQKAPRSFIYRVKKHQFIQVEGILIDDKTPLRMTVWWKVKPPAPKPEV
;
A
#
# COMPACT_ATOMS: atom_id res chain seq x y z
N MET A 1 63.01 4.83 22.26
CA MET A 1 62.55 5.32 20.94
C MET A 1 62.13 4.13 20.10
N LYS A 2 60.89 4.16 19.55
CA LYS A 2 60.49 3.49 18.29
C LYS A 2 60.41 1.94 18.34
N HIS A 3 59.31 1.22 18.12
CA HIS A 3 57.96 1.48 17.61
C HIS A 3 57.00 0.40 18.15
N ILE A 4 55.83 0.79 18.65
CA ILE A 4 54.67 -0.09 18.82
C ILE A 4 53.80 0.14 17.58
N VAL A 5 53.76 -0.81 16.65
CA VAL A 5 52.80 -0.79 15.54
C VAL A 5 51.63 -1.66 15.98
N LEU A 6 50.63 -1.03 16.59
CA LEU A 6 49.38 -1.66 16.96
C LEU A 6 48.55 -1.84 15.68
N LEU A 7 48.35 -3.10 15.28
CA LEU A 7 47.40 -3.48 14.24
C LEU A 7 45.99 -3.10 14.71
N ALA A 8 45.42 -2.02 14.14
CA ALA A 8 44.00 -1.74 14.28
C ALA A 8 43.24 -2.64 13.29
N ALA A 9 42.85 -3.82 13.75
CA ALA A 9 41.88 -4.65 13.06
C ALA A 9 40.51 -3.95 13.15
N ILE A 10 40.16 -3.24 12.08
CA ILE A 10 38.85 -2.61 11.91
C ILE A 10 37.83 -3.74 11.72
N LEU A 11 37.20 -4.17 12.82
CA LEU A 11 36.01 -4.99 12.80
C LEU A 11 34.83 -4.09 12.43
N PHE A 12 34.65 -3.80 11.14
CA PHE A 12 33.33 -3.40 10.62
C PHE A 12 32.46 -4.66 10.65
N CYS A 13 32.01 -5.06 11.84
CA CYS A 13 30.80 -5.86 11.95
C CYS A 13 29.68 -4.96 11.42
N GLY A 14 29.41 -5.06 10.12
CA GLY A 14 28.22 -4.48 9.51
C GLY A 14 27.03 -5.08 10.22
N THR A 15 26.51 -4.38 11.23
CA THR A 15 25.17 -4.62 11.72
C THR A 15 24.28 -4.35 10.53
N THR A 16 23.82 -5.40 9.86
CA THR A 16 22.66 -5.31 8.98
C THR A 16 21.51 -4.92 9.88
N ALA A 17 21.37 -3.62 10.13
CA ALA A 17 20.16 -3.10 10.71
C ALA A 17 19.06 -3.58 9.76
N PHE A 18 18.14 -4.39 10.28
CA PHE A 18 16.93 -4.86 9.59
C PHE A 18 15.98 -3.67 9.39
N SER A 19 16.48 -2.61 8.77
CA SER A 19 15.76 -1.39 8.47
C SER A 19 14.97 -1.62 7.20
N ALA A 20 13.75 -1.11 7.16
CA ALA A 20 12.92 -1.17 5.97
C ALA A 20 13.53 -0.26 4.89
N GLU A 21 14.21 -0.86 3.92
CA GLU A 21 14.83 -0.14 2.81
C GLU A 21 13.76 0.33 1.81
N PRO A 22 13.97 1.43 1.07
CA PRO A 22 13.12 1.77 -0.06
C PRO A 22 12.97 0.58 -1.00
N ALA A 23 11.75 0.25 -1.40
CA ALA A 23 11.54 -0.85 -2.33
C ALA A 23 12.07 -0.47 -3.73
N PRO A 24 12.58 -1.43 -4.51
CA PRO A 24 12.99 -1.18 -5.88
C PRO A 24 11.78 -0.96 -6.79
N GLU A 25 12.03 -0.43 -7.99
CA GLU A 25 10.97 -0.06 -8.96
C GLU A 25 10.07 -1.24 -9.35
N GLU A 26 10.60 -2.47 -9.37
CA GLU A 26 9.80 -3.65 -9.71
C GLU A 26 8.60 -3.85 -8.77
N ASP A 27 8.71 -3.45 -7.50
CA ASP A 27 7.59 -3.54 -6.55
C ASP A 27 6.46 -2.56 -6.90
N TYR A 28 6.80 -1.38 -7.41
CA TYR A 28 5.82 -0.41 -7.90
C TYR A 28 5.13 -0.92 -9.15
N GLN A 29 5.90 -1.45 -10.12
CA GLN A 29 5.37 -2.03 -11.36
C GLN A 29 4.42 -3.21 -11.10
N ILE A 30 4.74 -4.09 -10.15
CA ILE A 30 3.88 -5.21 -9.77
C ILE A 30 2.52 -4.71 -9.24
N LEU A 31 2.54 -3.64 -8.44
CA LEU A 31 1.34 -3.05 -7.86
C LEU A 31 0.55 -2.19 -8.85
N GLU A 32 1.19 -1.64 -9.88
CA GLU A 32 0.57 -0.69 -10.81
C GLU A 32 -0.70 -1.24 -11.49
N GLY A 33 -1.74 -0.42 -11.54
CA GLY A 33 -3.01 -0.71 -12.19
C GLY A 33 -4.17 -0.75 -11.22
N LYS A 34 -5.29 -1.33 -11.69
CA LYS A 34 -6.57 -1.30 -10.99
C LYS A 34 -6.84 -2.61 -10.26
N TRP A 35 -7.29 -2.49 -9.02
CA TRP A 35 -7.60 -3.57 -8.10
C TRP A 35 -9.02 -3.41 -7.57
N THR A 36 -9.72 -4.52 -7.34
CA THR A 36 -11.08 -4.49 -6.81
C THR A 36 -11.31 -5.54 -5.74
N ARG A 37 -12.25 -5.26 -4.85
CA ARG A 37 -12.81 -6.20 -3.90
C ARG A 37 -14.27 -5.88 -3.64
N ASN A 38 -15.00 -6.87 -3.17
CA ASN A 38 -16.35 -6.68 -2.64
C ASN A 38 -16.28 -6.65 -1.12
N ASP A 39 -17.17 -5.89 -0.51
CA ASP A 39 -17.35 -5.79 0.94
C ASP A 39 -18.83 -5.63 1.28
N LYS A 40 -19.15 -5.41 2.55
CA LYS A 40 -20.49 -5.04 2.98
C LYS A 40 -20.45 -3.80 3.87
N ASP A 41 -21.51 -2.99 3.82
CA ASP A 41 -21.70 -1.91 4.78
C ASP A 41 -22.15 -2.44 6.16
N SER A 42 -22.39 -1.53 7.11
CA SER A 42 -22.84 -1.88 8.46
C SER A 42 -24.21 -2.58 8.50
N ASN A 43 -25.03 -2.42 7.47
CA ASN A 43 -26.34 -3.03 7.33
C ASN A 43 -26.28 -4.34 6.50
N GLY A 44 -25.09 -4.75 6.06
CA GLY A 44 -24.88 -5.92 5.22
C GLY A 44 -25.11 -5.69 3.73
N ALA A 45 -25.40 -4.46 3.29
CA ALA A 45 -25.59 -4.14 1.88
C ALA A 45 -24.26 -4.25 1.12
N PRO A 46 -24.28 -4.75 -0.13
CA PRO A 46 -23.06 -4.99 -0.88
C PRO A 46 -22.36 -3.69 -1.26
N LEU A 47 -21.04 -3.67 -1.09
CA LEU A 47 -20.15 -2.61 -1.53
C LEU A 47 -19.16 -3.14 -2.55
N ARG A 48 -18.89 -2.34 -3.58
CA ARG A 48 -17.80 -2.59 -4.52
C ARG A 48 -16.71 -1.56 -4.29
N ILE A 49 -15.48 -2.01 -4.10
CA ILE A 49 -14.35 -1.15 -3.76
C ILE A 49 -13.31 -1.28 -4.85
N GLU A 50 -12.75 -0.15 -5.26
CA GLU A 50 -11.68 -0.06 -6.24
C GLU A 50 -10.48 0.70 -5.66
N GLN A 51 -9.29 0.23 -5.97
CA GLN A 51 -8.03 0.92 -5.74
C GLN A 51 -7.23 0.92 -7.03
N GLU A 52 -6.82 2.09 -7.49
CA GLU A 52 -5.96 2.28 -8.65
C GLU A 52 -4.62 2.85 -8.16
N LEU A 53 -3.53 2.18 -8.54
CA LEU A 53 -2.17 2.53 -8.17
C LEU A 53 -1.41 2.90 -9.44
N THR A 54 -0.99 4.16 -9.56
CA THR A 54 -0.29 4.68 -10.75
C THR A 54 0.65 5.79 -10.32
N GLU A 55 1.89 5.81 -10.81
CA GLU A 55 2.85 6.91 -10.54
C GLU A 55 2.96 7.28 -9.04
N GLN A 56 2.99 6.28 -8.16
CA GLN A 56 3.07 6.48 -6.70
C GLN A 56 1.87 7.23 -6.09
N VAL A 57 0.75 7.26 -6.80
CA VAL A 57 -0.54 7.76 -6.33
C VAL A 57 -1.54 6.62 -6.24
N SER A 58 -2.27 6.57 -5.12
CA SER A 58 -3.37 5.64 -4.86
C SER A 58 -4.70 6.37 -4.93
N LYS A 59 -5.57 5.97 -5.86
CA LYS A 59 -6.95 6.45 -5.96
C LYS A 59 -7.90 5.36 -5.49
N PHE A 60 -8.68 5.64 -4.46
CA PHE A 60 -9.59 4.69 -3.83
C PHE A 60 -11.03 5.15 -4.00
N ARG A 61 -11.94 4.23 -4.33
CA ARG A 61 -13.37 4.50 -4.50
C ARG A 61 -14.21 3.37 -3.91
N VAL A 62 -15.29 3.75 -3.24
CA VAL A 62 -16.33 2.85 -2.73
C VAL A 62 -17.63 3.16 -3.45
N TYR A 63 -18.22 2.13 -4.02
CA TYR A 63 -19.50 2.17 -4.71
C TYR A 63 -20.55 1.42 -3.90
N ASP A 64 -21.74 1.97 -3.81
CA ASP A 64 -22.91 1.27 -3.28
C ASP A 64 -23.51 0.30 -4.30
N ALA A 65 -24.60 -0.37 -3.91
CA ALA A 65 -25.32 -1.32 -4.76
C ALA A 65 -25.91 -0.70 -6.04
N SER A 66 -26.17 0.60 -6.06
CA SER A 66 -26.66 1.33 -7.24
C SER A 66 -25.54 1.73 -8.21
N GLY A 67 -24.27 1.54 -7.79
CA GLY A 67 -23.11 1.99 -8.54
C GLY A 67 -22.75 3.45 -8.30
N GLN A 68 -23.35 4.10 -7.30
CA GLN A 68 -22.99 5.47 -6.90
C GLN A 68 -21.74 5.46 -6.01
N VAL A 69 -20.84 6.42 -6.24
CA VAL A 69 -19.65 6.62 -5.39
C VAL A 69 -20.07 7.25 -4.07
N ILE A 70 -19.99 6.48 -2.99
CA ILE A 70 -20.32 6.94 -1.63
C ILE A 70 -19.10 7.41 -0.83
N HIS A 71 -17.90 7.01 -1.25
CA HIS A 71 -16.64 7.49 -0.69
C HIS A 71 -15.54 7.44 -1.74
N ALA A 72 -14.67 8.45 -1.75
CA ALA A 72 -13.47 8.42 -2.58
C ALA A 72 -12.34 9.19 -1.90
N HIS A 73 -11.11 8.73 -2.06
CA HIS A 73 -9.93 9.48 -1.64
C HIS A 73 -8.75 9.21 -2.57
N GLU A 74 -7.79 10.11 -2.52
CA GLU A 74 -6.49 9.99 -3.18
C GLU A 74 -5.39 10.14 -2.13
N ALA A 75 -4.29 9.40 -2.26
CA ALA A 75 -3.13 9.52 -1.40
C ALA A 75 -1.85 9.24 -2.19
N LYS A 76 -0.74 9.85 -1.78
CA LYS A 76 0.59 9.41 -2.24
C LYS A 76 0.97 8.14 -1.51
N PHE A 77 1.80 7.30 -2.10
CA PHE A 77 2.33 6.13 -1.42
C PHE A 77 3.82 5.91 -1.72
N ARG A 78 4.46 5.21 -0.79
CA ARG A 78 5.81 4.66 -0.95
C ARG A 78 5.84 3.23 -0.49
N LEU A 79 6.76 2.46 -1.06
CA LEU A 79 6.99 1.06 -0.73
C LEU A 79 8.34 0.91 -0.05
N GLN A 80 8.39 0.02 0.94
CA GLN A 80 9.63 -0.40 1.56
C GLN A 80 9.69 -1.92 1.60
N ARG A 81 10.91 -2.47 1.57
CA ARG A 81 11.18 -3.90 1.63
C ARG A 81 11.95 -4.21 2.91
N MET A 82 11.49 -5.25 3.59
CA MET A 82 12.15 -5.88 4.73
C MET A 82 12.55 -7.31 4.31
N SER A 83 13.35 -7.98 5.12
CA SER A 83 13.83 -9.34 4.84
C SER A 83 12.70 -10.35 4.56
N ASP A 84 11.57 -10.20 5.25
CA ASP A 84 10.45 -11.15 5.29
C ASP A 84 9.09 -10.51 4.98
N ALA A 85 9.04 -9.20 4.78
CA ALA A 85 7.82 -8.44 4.57
C ALA A 85 8.02 -7.29 3.58
N LYS A 86 6.92 -6.84 2.98
CA LYS A 86 6.87 -5.58 2.23
C LYS A 86 5.90 -4.64 2.91
N LEU A 87 6.27 -3.37 3.00
CA LEU A 87 5.51 -2.33 3.67
C LEU A 87 4.98 -1.33 2.63
N PHE A 88 3.68 -1.06 2.66
CA PHE A 88 3.05 -0.01 1.89
C PHE A 88 2.71 1.11 2.84
N THR A 89 3.16 2.34 2.56
CA THR A 89 2.82 3.53 3.35
C THR A 89 2.12 4.55 2.47
N TYR A 90 0.89 4.93 2.80
CA TYR A 90 0.22 6.07 2.17
C TYR A 90 0.24 7.31 3.08
N TYR A 91 0.25 8.48 2.46
CA TYR A 91 0.29 9.79 3.12
C TYR A 91 -0.35 10.86 2.24
N ASP A 92 -0.55 12.06 2.80
CA ASP A 92 -1.26 13.16 2.13
C ASP A 92 -2.64 12.76 1.59
N LEU A 93 -3.38 11.96 2.36
CA LEU A 93 -4.69 11.46 1.93
C LEU A 93 -5.69 12.61 1.87
N LYS A 94 -6.32 12.80 0.71
CA LYS A 94 -7.38 13.78 0.46
C LYS A 94 -8.68 13.08 0.14
N VAL A 95 -9.74 13.37 0.89
CA VAL A 95 -11.08 12.84 0.62
C VAL A 95 -11.75 13.64 -0.49
N LEU A 96 -12.15 12.95 -1.56
CA LEU A 96 -12.73 13.53 -2.77
C LEU A 96 -14.27 13.42 -2.81
N ALA A 97 -14.84 12.40 -2.15
CA ALA A 97 -16.28 12.18 -2.04
C ALA A 97 -16.64 11.52 -0.70
N GLY A 98 -17.90 11.68 -0.28
CA GLY A 98 -18.44 11.18 0.99
C GLY A 98 -18.51 12.24 2.10
N PRO A 99 -18.94 11.87 3.31
CA PRO A 99 -19.23 12.83 4.41
C PRO A 99 -18.05 13.71 4.83
N ASN A 100 -16.82 13.26 4.58
CA ASN A 100 -15.58 13.95 4.95
C ASN A 100 -14.90 14.64 3.76
N LYS A 101 -15.62 14.92 2.66
CA LYS A 101 -15.05 15.54 1.45
C LYS A 101 -14.26 16.81 1.79
N GLY A 102 -13.07 16.95 1.21
CA GLY A 102 -12.15 18.06 1.43
C GLY A 102 -11.20 17.88 2.61
N LYS A 103 -11.46 16.92 3.52
CA LYS A 103 -10.54 16.61 4.62
C LYS A 103 -9.21 16.06 4.09
N ILE A 104 -8.12 16.56 4.66
CA ILE A 104 -6.75 16.09 4.38
C ILE A 104 -6.21 15.42 5.65
N GLN A 105 -5.69 14.21 5.49
CA GLN A 105 -4.97 13.47 6.52
C GLN A 105 -3.49 13.39 6.12
N LYS A 106 -2.66 14.18 6.79
CA LYS A 106 -1.21 14.23 6.54
C LYS A 106 -0.46 13.04 7.16
N ALA A 107 -0.94 12.55 8.30
CA ALA A 107 -0.28 11.47 9.03
C ALA A 107 -0.22 10.20 8.15
N PRO A 108 0.97 9.61 7.97
CA PRO A 108 1.12 8.40 7.18
C PRO A 108 0.43 7.22 7.85
N ARG A 109 0.00 6.26 7.04
CA ARG A 109 -0.50 4.97 7.51
C ARG A 109 0.12 3.87 6.69
N SER A 110 0.48 2.78 7.37
CA SER A 110 1.25 1.71 6.80
C SER A 110 0.58 0.37 7.00
N PHE A 111 0.74 -0.54 6.05
CA PHE A 111 0.29 -1.93 6.16
C PHE A 111 1.29 -2.87 5.50
N ILE A 112 1.35 -4.10 6.00
CA ILE A 112 2.14 -5.17 5.36
C ILE A 112 1.38 -5.67 4.15
N TYR A 113 2.08 -5.98 3.07
CA TYR A 113 1.45 -6.52 1.88
C TYR A 113 2.22 -7.67 1.22
N ARG A 114 1.49 -8.42 0.40
CA ARG A 114 2.03 -9.41 -0.53
C ARG A 114 1.25 -9.39 -1.83
N VAL A 115 1.94 -9.59 -2.95
CA VAL A 115 1.29 -9.85 -4.24
C VAL A 115 1.54 -11.31 -4.64
N LYS A 116 0.47 -12.02 -5.03
CA LYS A 116 0.52 -13.41 -5.51
C LYS A 116 -0.37 -13.54 -6.73
N LYS A 117 0.21 -13.79 -7.90
CA LYS A 117 -0.52 -13.82 -9.18
C LYS A 117 -1.33 -12.51 -9.35
N HIS A 118 -2.65 -12.61 -9.35
CA HIS A 118 -3.59 -11.49 -9.51
C HIS A 118 -4.18 -11.00 -8.18
N GLN A 119 -3.57 -11.38 -7.05
CA GLN A 119 -4.02 -10.99 -5.72
C GLN A 119 -3.06 -10.00 -5.08
N PHE A 120 -3.57 -8.89 -4.59
CA PHE A 120 -2.87 -7.95 -3.71
C PHE A 120 -3.46 -8.09 -2.31
N ILE A 121 -2.67 -8.65 -1.40
CA ILE A 121 -3.07 -9.00 -0.04
C ILE A 121 -2.49 -7.94 0.89
N GLN A 122 -3.34 -7.36 1.74
CA GLN A 122 -2.99 -6.31 2.69
C GLN A 122 -3.31 -6.79 4.11
N VAL A 123 -2.45 -6.46 5.06
CA VAL A 123 -2.65 -6.70 6.49
C VAL A 123 -2.46 -5.38 7.24
N GLU A 124 -3.58 -4.82 7.69
CA GLU A 124 -3.68 -3.59 8.48
C GLU A 124 -3.80 -3.93 9.97
N GLY A 125 -3.42 -3.02 10.88
CA GLY A 125 -3.61 -3.19 12.32
C GLY A 125 -2.64 -4.14 13.01
N ILE A 126 -1.56 -4.56 12.32
CA ILE A 126 -0.55 -5.48 12.87
C ILE A 126 0.72 -4.77 13.38
N LEU A 127 0.94 -3.52 12.97
CA LEU A 127 2.10 -2.73 13.39
C LEU A 127 1.88 -2.17 14.81
N ILE A 128 2.96 -2.05 15.59
CA ILE A 128 2.91 -1.68 17.03
C ILE A 128 2.09 -0.40 17.29
N ASP A 129 2.23 0.62 16.44
CA ASP A 129 1.55 1.92 16.59
C ASP A 129 0.29 2.07 15.74
N ASP A 130 -0.12 1.00 15.04
CA ASP A 130 -1.35 1.03 14.24
C ASP A 130 -2.57 0.85 15.13
N LYS A 131 -3.36 1.91 15.28
CA LYS A 131 -4.59 1.92 16.09
C LYS A 131 -5.78 1.28 15.38
N THR A 132 -5.61 0.75 14.17
CA THR A 132 -6.68 0.04 13.47
C THR A 132 -6.89 -1.37 13.99
N PRO A 133 -8.13 -1.89 13.94
CA PRO A 133 -8.37 -3.31 14.15
C PRO A 133 -7.59 -4.14 13.12
N LEU A 134 -7.07 -5.28 13.56
CA LEU A 134 -6.43 -6.26 12.68
C LEU A 134 -7.38 -6.63 11.53
N ARG A 135 -6.92 -6.42 10.30
CA ARG A 135 -7.72 -6.71 9.10
C ARG A 135 -6.83 -7.27 8.00
N MET A 136 -7.23 -8.41 7.45
CA MET A 136 -6.66 -8.94 6.21
C MET A 136 -7.62 -8.67 5.06
N THR A 137 -7.13 -8.05 3.99
CA THR A 137 -7.91 -7.70 2.80
C THR A 137 -7.26 -8.31 1.57
N VAL A 138 -8.05 -8.95 0.70
CA VAL A 138 -7.60 -9.48 -0.58
C VAL A 138 -8.24 -8.70 -1.71
N TRP A 139 -7.39 -8.14 -2.58
CA TRP A 139 -7.78 -7.40 -3.76
C TRP A 139 -7.46 -8.21 -5.01
N TRP A 140 -8.30 -8.09 -6.03
CA TRP A 140 -8.15 -8.78 -7.31
C TRP A 140 -7.78 -7.79 -8.41
N LYS A 141 -6.73 -8.11 -9.18
CA LYS A 141 -6.31 -7.30 -10.33
C LYS A 141 -7.45 -7.26 -11.36
N VAL A 142 -7.86 -6.06 -11.77
CA VAL A 142 -8.80 -5.86 -12.85
C VAL A 142 -8.03 -6.00 -14.16
N LYS A 143 -8.46 -6.92 -15.03
CA LYS A 143 -7.88 -7.03 -16.38
C LYS A 143 -8.17 -5.74 -17.16
N PRO A 144 -7.25 -5.25 -17.99
CA PRO A 144 -7.58 -4.19 -18.94
C PRO A 144 -8.80 -4.61 -19.77
N PRO A 145 -9.71 -3.68 -20.11
CA PRO A 145 -10.75 -3.99 -21.08
C PRO A 145 -10.09 -4.49 -22.38
N ALA A 146 -10.69 -5.50 -23.02
CA ALA A 146 -10.23 -5.93 -24.34
C ALA A 146 -10.27 -4.73 -25.30
N PRO A 147 -9.33 -4.62 -26.26
CA PRO A 147 -9.39 -3.61 -27.30
C PRO A 147 -10.78 -3.64 -27.95
N LYS A 148 -11.40 -2.47 -28.17
CA LYS A 148 -12.60 -2.42 -29.00
C LYS A 148 -12.22 -2.91 -30.39
N PRO A 149 -13.08 -3.71 -31.07
CA PRO A 149 -12.86 -4.03 -32.48
C PRO A 149 -12.68 -2.73 -33.25
N GLU A 150 -11.64 -2.64 -34.10
CA GLU A 150 -11.54 -1.57 -35.08
C GLU A 150 -12.79 -1.63 -35.96
N VAL A 151 -13.51 -0.51 -36.04
CA VAL A 151 -14.71 -0.34 -36.88
C VAL A 151 -14.29 0.14 -38.25
#